data_AF-A0A3M1ZAP4-F1
#
_entry.id   AF-A0A3M1ZAP4-F1
#
_cell.length_a   1.000
_cell.length_b   1.000
_cell.length_c   1.000
_cell.angle_alpha   90.00
_cell.angle_beta   90.00
_cell.angle_gamma   90.00
#
_symmetry.space_group_name_H-M   'P 1'
#
loop_
_entity.id
_entity.type
_entity.pdbx_description
1 polymer ?
#
loop_
_entity_poly.entity_id
_entity_poly.type
_entity_poly.pdbx_seq_one_letter_code
_entity_poly.pdbx_strand_id
1 'polypeptide(L)' 'MENMPRSDEVIEFELIATCPSCHTNIAFKYLGEQHWPEDVAAAAGIETVVHMWRCTHCHTTMTETELERE' A
#
# COMPACT_ATOMS: atom_id res chain seq x y z
N MET A 1 -15.85 27.23 -22.63
CA MET A 1 -15.03 26.06 -22.24
C MET A 1 -14.73 26.23 -20.77
N GLU A 2 -15.67 25.80 -19.95
CA GLU A 2 -15.75 26.17 -18.54
C GLU A 2 -15.04 25.11 -17.68
N ASN A 3 -14.19 25.60 -16.78
CA ASN A 3 -13.41 24.85 -15.82
C ASN A 3 -14.30 23.96 -14.94
N MET A 4 -14.05 22.64 -14.95
CA MET A 4 -14.54 21.74 -13.90
C MET A 4 -13.47 21.59 -12.82
N PRO A 5 -13.68 22.06 -11.58
CA PRO A 5 -12.89 21.58 -10.46
C PRO A 5 -13.31 20.14 -10.15
N ARG A 6 -12.40 19.17 -10.30
CA ARG A 6 -12.63 17.80 -9.82
C ARG A 6 -12.49 17.77 -8.31
N SER A 7 -13.62 17.83 -7.63
CA SER A 7 -13.77 17.56 -6.20
C SER A 7 -13.70 16.05 -5.95
N ASP A 8 -12.54 15.47 -6.18
CA ASP A 8 -12.18 14.18 -5.60
C ASP A 8 -11.14 14.50 -4.52
N GLU A 9 -11.63 14.73 -3.30
CA GLU A 9 -10.77 14.76 -2.12
C GLU A 9 -10.30 13.32 -1.90
N VAL A 10 -9.27 12.93 -2.65
CA VAL A 10 -8.64 11.62 -2.52
C VAL A 10 -8.05 11.62 -1.13
N ILE A 11 -8.64 10.84 -0.23
CA ILE A 11 -8.01 10.51 1.04
C ILE A 11 -6.78 9.69 0.65
N GLU A 12 -5.66 10.37 0.45
CA GLU A 12 -4.36 9.72 0.24
C GLU A 12 -3.99 9.11 1.60
N PHE A 13 -4.31 7.83 1.76
CA PHE A 13 -3.79 7.06 2.87
C PHE A 13 -2.28 6.97 2.68
N GLU A 14 -1.56 7.75 3.48
CA GLU A 14 -0.10 7.78 3.52
C GLU A 14 0.37 7.16 4.83
N LEU A 15 1.28 6.20 4.70
CA LEU A 15 1.94 5.51 5.80
C LEU A 15 3.42 5.86 5.76
N ILE A 16 4.00 6.28 6.89
CA ILE A 16 5.46 6.41 7.02
C ILE A 16 6.00 5.10 7.58
N ALA A 17 6.93 4.48 6.87
CA ALA A 17 7.60 3.26 7.29
C ALA A 17 8.99 3.17 6.65
N THR A 18 9.82 2.24 7.13
CA THR A 18 11.10 1.92 6.50
C THR A 18 10.88 0.96 5.33
N CYS A 19 11.29 1.35 4.14
CA CYS A 19 11.19 0.49 2.97
C CYS A 19 12.18 -0.69 3.06
N PRO A 20 11.73 -1.96 3.06
CA PRO A 20 12.64 -3.10 3.13
C PRO A 20 13.54 -3.24 1.89
N SER A 21 13.16 -2.62 0.76
CA SER A 21 13.94 -2.69 -0.49
C SER A 21 15.01 -1.61 -0.62
N CYS A 22 14.73 -0.37 -0.21
CA CYS A 22 15.69 0.74 -0.34
C CYS A 22 16.17 1.31 1.01
N HIS A 23 15.70 0.74 2.12
CA HIS A 23 16.04 1.10 3.49
C HIS A 23 15.81 2.58 3.84
N THR A 24 14.94 3.26 3.08
CA THR A 24 14.59 4.66 3.32
C THR A 24 13.31 4.71 4.16
N ASN A 25 13.33 5.48 5.25
CA ASN A 25 12.11 5.86 5.98
C ASN A 25 11.40 6.97 5.18
N ILE A 26 10.24 6.64 4.60
CA ILE A 26 9.55 7.48 3.63
C ILE A 26 8.04 7.19 3.63
N ALA A 27 7.26 8.08 3.02
CA ALA A 27 5.85 7.86 2.74
C ALA A 27 5.62 6.74 1.72
N PHE A 28 4.60 5.95 2.01
CA PHE A 28 4.04 4.92 1.14
C PHE A 28 2.67 5.35 0.66
N LYS A 29 2.46 5.21 -0.65
CA LYS A 29 1.17 5.45 -1.29
C LYS A 29 0.36 4.16 -1.28
N TYR A 30 -0.83 4.22 -0.70
CA TYR A 30 -1.78 3.12 -0.79
C TYR A 30 -2.18 2.84 -2.24
N LEU A 31 -2.15 1.57 -2.66
CA LEU A 31 -2.55 1.14 -4.00
C LEU A 31 -3.91 0.43 -4.01
N GLY A 32 -4.36 -0.12 -2.89
CA GLY A 32 -5.59 -0.91 -2.81
C GLY A 32 -5.43 -2.21 -2.01
N GLU A 33 -6.39 -3.10 -2.18
CA GLU A 33 -6.47 -4.39 -1.47
C GLU A 33 -6.31 -5.54 -2.47
N GLN A 34 -5.66 -6.62 -2.05
CA GLN A 34 -5.76 -7.91 -2.70
C GLN A 34 -6.63 -8.84 -1.87
N HIS A 35 -7.58 -9.48 -2.54
CA HIS A 35 -8.43 -10.50 -1.94
C HIS A 35 -7.96 -11.88 -2.38
N TRP A 36 -7.60 -12.70 -1.40
CA TRP A 36 -7.21 -14.09 -1.59
C TRP A 36 -8.33 -15.03 -1.13
N PRO A 37 -8.61 -16.10 -1.89
CA PRO A 37 -9.45 -17.20 -1.40
C PRO A 37 -8.91 -17.76 -0.07
N GLU A 38 -9.81 -18.22 0.81
CA GLU A 38 -9.45 -18.67 2.16
C GLU A 38 -8.43 -19.82 2.16
N ASP A 39 -8.55 -20.76 1.22
CA ASP A 39 -7.63 -21.89 1.07
C ASP A 39 -6.23 -21.45 0.66
N VAL A 40 -6.13 -20.47 -0.23
CA VAL A 40 -4.86 -19.88 -0.66
C VAL A 40 -4.22 -19.06 0.46
N ALA A 41 -5.00 -18.22 1.14
CA ALA A 41 -4.53 -17.41 2.25
C ALA A 41 -3.99 -18.29 3.40
N ALA A 42 -4.74 -19.34 3.76
CA ALA A 42 -4.33 -20.31 4.77
C ALA A 42 -3.05 -21.06 4.37
N ALA A 43 -2.93 -21.49 3.11
CA ALA A 43 -1.74 -22.20 2.62
C ALA A 43 -0.49 -21.30 2.61
N ALA A 44 -0.64 -20.00 2.34
CA ALA A 44 0.44 -19.03 2.34
C ALA A 44 0.71 -18.41 3.73
N GLY A 45 -0.14 -18.66 4.72
CA GLY A 45 -0.02 -18.08 6.06
C GLY A 45 -0.26 -16.57 6.11
N ILE A 46 -1.11 -16.07 5.20
CA ILE A 46 -1.47 -14.65 5.09
C ILE A 46 -2.96 -14.42 5.36
N GLU A 47 -3.35 -13.17 5.53
CA GLU A 47 -4.77 -12.79 5.61
C GLU A 47 -5.46 -12.85 4.24
N THR A 48 -6.78 -13.03 4.24
CA THR A 48 -7.59 -13.06 3.02
C THR A 48 -7.69 -11.70 2.34
N VAL A 49 -7.43 -10.62 3.07
CA VAL A 49 -7.35 -9.25 2.55
C VAL A 49 -5.97 -8.71 2.89
N VAL A 50 -5.25 -8.25 1.87
CA VAL A 50 -3.89 -7.72 2.04
C VAL A 50 -3.81 -6.34 1.43
N HIS A 51 -3.47 -5.34 2.25
CA HIS A 51 -3.27 -3.96 1.79
C HIS A 51 -1.95 -3.82 1.03
N MET A 52 -2.02 -3.21 -0.15
CA MET A 52 -0.87 -2.93 -1.00
C MET A 52 -0.42 -1.48 -0.90
N TRP A 53 0.88 -1.31 -0.81
CA TRP A 53 1.54 -0.02 -0.62
C TRP A 53 2.70 0.12 -1.60
N ARG A 54 2.96 1.35 -2.04
CA ARG A 54 4.09 1.66 -2.92
C ARG A 54 5.01 2.69 -2.29
N CYS A 55 6.29 2.34 -2.20
CA CYS A 55 7.32 3.28 -1.77
C CYS A 55 7.37 4.47 -2.73
N THR A 56 7.28 5.69 -2.21
CA THR A 56 7.33 6.90 -3.05
C THR A 56 8.75 7.18 -3.57
N HIS A 57 9.78 6.56 -2.98
CA HIS A 57 11.18 6.72 -3.38
C HIS A 57 11.61 5.74 -4.48
N CYS A 58 11.55 4.42 -4.23
CA CYS A 58 12.02 3.40 -5.18
C CYS A 58 10.91 2.76 -6.03
N HIS A 59 9.65 3.12 -5.76
CA HIS A 59 8.46 2.58 -6.44
C HIS A 59 8.21 1.08 -6.27
N THR A 60 8.94 0.40 -5.37
CA THR A 60 8.62 -0.97 -5.00
C THR A 60 7.23 -1.04 -4.39
N THR A 61 6.47 -2.04 -4.84
CA THR A 61 5.17 -2.39 -4.28
C THR A 61 5.35 -3.50 -3.25
N MET A 62 4.70 -3.37 -2.10
CA MET A 62 4.78 -4.30 -0.99
C MET A 62 3.45 -4.37 -0.26
N THR A 63 3.29 -5.42 0.54
CA THR A 63 2.13 -5.60 1.39
C THR A 63 2.34 -4.93 2.75
N GLU A 64 1.26 -4.60 3.46
CA GLU A 64 1.35 -4.02 4.80
C GLU A 64 2.14 -4.89 5.79
N THR A 65 2.10 -6.22 5.61
CA THR A 65 2.85 -7.18 6.44
C THR A 65 4.37 -7.08 6.26
N GLU A 66 4.85 -6.54 5.14
CA GLU A 66 6.28 -6.33 4.88
C GLU A 66 6.79 -4.99 5.43
N LEU A 67 5.89 -4.10 5.87
CA LEU A 67 6.24 -2.78 6.37
C LEU A 67 6.45 -2.82 7.88
N GLU A 68 7.70 -2.59 8.30
CA GLU A 68 8.01 -2.36 9.70
C GLU A 68 7.55 -0.95 10.10
N ARG A 69 6.51 -0.88 10.93
CA ARG A 69 6.05 0.37 11.56
C ARG A 69 6.90 0.63 12.81
N GLU A 70 7.47 1.82 12.92
CA GLU A 70 8.11 2.32 14.15
C GLU A 70 7.08 2.85 15.16
#